data_AF-A0A2M6WLM8-F1
#
_entry.id   AF-A0A2M6WLM8-F1
#
_cell.length_a   1.000
_cell.length_b   1.000
_cell.length_c   1.000
_cell.angle_alpha   90.00
_cell.angle_beta   90.00
_cell.angle_gamma   90.00
#
_symmetry.space_group_name_H-M   'P 1'
#
loop_
_entity.id
_entity.type
_entity.pdbx_description
1 polymer ?
#
loop_
_entity_poly.entity_id
_entity_poly.type
_entity_poly.pdbx_seq_one_letter_code
_entity_poly.pdbx_strand_id
1 'polypeptide(L)'
;MLQFLTKFKKQYNLGTQIAIIVGIILVLNFLSYQIFTRIDLTQGKIYSISDVSKKTAKDLKDIVNVKAYFSENLPAQFINVKQEVKDILAEYQNYAGNKLRVEFIDPKDSEKTQRQLQMLGVPQLQFNVLENDKYQVINGYLAIVVSYGDKQQAIPVVNDTQNLEYQLTGALKKVTAEKFPGIALTSGHGELNADSEISFADKKLAEIYSIQTVDLADGEEISKDIDTLIIAGPKAKFSERAQYVIDQFIMSGKSVIFLINGANVDENLQAVKNEGTLEKLFAGYGVKIEPSFALDASSDMASFNQGFVTFTTQYPFFVKIGEGGLDQNNAAVAKLQSLVFPWSSPITVDDKKNEAKISILAKTTGQAWIMKDNFNLNPQGDFGMAGAKGVYNLAVSINGKLKSAFDKYIPKDKETGQHLSSAENARLIVVGNANFIKDNFVRRYPDNLTFFQNTVDAVSLDSDLIKIRSKAVSERPLKQISDSQKRALKYGNIFGVTVVVLVFGLFRYFGRRKSKFADEL
;
A
#
# COMPACT_ATOMS: atom_id res chain seq x y z
N MET A 1 -44.82 -34.20 -8.89
CA MET A 1 -44.29 -33.11 -8.03
C MET A 1 -45.42 -32.24 -7.44
N LEU A 2 -46.37 -31.72 -8.24
CA LEU A 2 -47.53 -30.95 -7.74
C LEU A 2 -48.47 -31.73 -6.78
N GLN A 3 -48.66 -33.04 -6.99
CA GLN A 3 -49.46 -33.89 -6.09
C GLN A 3 -48.75 -34.25 -4.77
N PHE A 4 -47.41 -34.21 -4.75
CA PHE A 4 -46.62 -34.43 -3.53
C PHE A 4 -46.65 -33.19 -2.63
N LEU A 5 -46.62 -31.99 -3.24
CA LEU A 5 -46.74 -30.70 -2.56
C LEU A 5 -48.16 -30.41 -2.02
N THR A 6 -49.21 -30.93 -2.67
CA THR A 6 -50.61 -30.72 -2.23
C THR A 6 -51.01 -31.65 -1.09
N LYS A 7 -50.45 -32.87 -0.98
CA LYS A 7 -50.64 -33.75 0.18
C LYS A 7 -49.92 -33.24 1.43
N PHE A 8 -48.77 -32.57 1.26
CA PHE A 8 -48.02 -31.95 2.36
C PHE A 8 -48.78 -30.82 3.08
N LYS A 9 -49.76 -30.22 2.40
CA LYS A 9 -50.51 -29.05 2.91
C LYS A 9 -51.71 -29.42 3.80
N LYS A 10 -52.11 -30.70 3.87
CA LYS A 10 -53.41 -31.11 4.44
C LYS A 10 -53.35 -31.94 5.73
N GLN A 11 -52.16 -32.21 6.30
CA GLN A 11 -52.02 -33.10 7.47
C GLN A 11 -51.09 -32.63 8.60
N TYR A 12 -50.61 -31.39 8.56
CA TYR A 12 -49.85 -30.84 9.69
C TYR A 12 -50.65 -29.72 10.34
N ASN A 13 -51.09 -29.96 11.58
CA ASN A 13 -51.63 -28.92 12.44
C ASN A 13 -50.60 -27.77 12.49
N LEU A 14 -51.06 -26.51 12.54
CA LEU A 14 -50.20 -25.33 12.61
C LEU A 14 -49.12 -25.49 13.69
N GLY A 15 -49.45 -26.15 14.81
CA GLY A 15 -48.53 -26.50 15.88
C GLY A 15 -47.35 -27.38 15.45
N THR A 16 -47.55 -28.37 14.57
CA THR A 16 -46.46 -29.23 14.06
C THR A 16 -45.51 -28.44 13.15
N GLN A 17 -46.03 -27.52 12.34
CA GLN A 17 -45.20 -26.64 11.51
C GLN A 17 -44.37 -25.68 12.36
N ILE A 18 -44.98 -25.08 13.39
CA ILE A 18 -44.30 -24.22 14.35
C ILE A 18 -43.21 -25.02 15.09
N ALA A 19 -43.52 -26.23 15.57
CA ALA A 19 -42.56 -27.07 16.28
C ALA A 19 -41.35 -27.45 15.41
N ILE A 20 -41.56 -27.78 14.14
CA ILE A 20 -40.46 -28.06 13.20
C ILE A 20 -39.60 -26.81 12.97
N ILE A 21 -40.21 -25.64 12.78
CA ILE A 21 -39.48 -24.37 12.59
C ILE A 21 -38.65 -24.04 13.83
N VAL A 22 -39.24 -24.13 15.01
CA VAL A 22 -38.52 -23.91 16.28
C VAL A 22 -37.39 -24.93 16.45
N GLY A 23 -37.62 -26.20 16.13
CA GLY A 23 -36.59 -27.24 16.16
C GLY A 23 -35.42 -26.94 15.22
N ILE A 24 -35.71 -26.52 13.97
CA ILE A 24 -34.68 -26.09 13.02
C ILE A 24 -33.91 -24.88 13.56
N ILE A 25 -34.59 -23.88 14.13
CA ILE A 25 -33.95 -22.69 14.71
C ILE A 25 -33.03 -23.09 15.86
N LEU A 26 -33.44 -24.01 16.74
CA LEU A 26 -32.62 -24.49 17.85
C LEU A 26 -31.39 -25.27 17.37
N VAL A 27 -31.54 -26.15 16.37
CA VAL A 27 -30.42 -26.89 15.79
C VAL A 27 -29.45 -25.94 15.07
N LEU A 28 -29.96 -24.97 14.31
CA LEU A 28 -29.14 -23.95 13.66
C LEU A 28 -28.41 -23.09 14.71
N ASN A 29 -29.08 -22.72 15.80
CA ASN A 29 -28.49 -21.96 16.88
C ASN A 29 -27.38 -22.77 17.59
N PHE A 30 -27.61 -24.04 17.88
CA PHE A 30 -26.60 -24.94 18.45
C PHE A 30 -25.39 -25.14 17.52
N LEU A 31 -25.63 -25.42 16.24
CA LEU A 31 -24.56 -25.56 15.24
C LEU A 31 -23.81 -24.24 15.01
N SER A 32 -24.50 -23.11 15.11
CA SER A 32 -23.90 -21.76 15.05
C SER A 32 -22.91 -21.51 16.19
N TYR A 33 -23.08 -22.13 17.35
CA TYR A 33 -22.10 -22.07 18.44
C TYR A 33 -20.86 -22.93 18.20
N GLN A 34 -20.97 -24.04 17.47
CA GLN A 34 -19.84 -24.94 17.17
C GLN A 34 -19.08 -24.56 15.90
N ILE A 35 -19.78 -24.02 14.90
CA ILE A 35 -19.24 -23.69 13.58
C ILE A 35 -19.42 -22.19 13.36
N PHE A 36 -18.45 -21.40 13.81
CA PHE A 36 -18.44 -19.96 13.54
C PHE A 36 -18.05 -19.71 12.07
N THR A 37 -19.00 -19.25 11.26
CA THR A 37 -18.75 -18.77 9.91
C THR A 37 -19.21 -17.33 9.80
N ARG A 38 -18.29 -16.42 9.50
CA ARG A 38 -18.57 -15.03 9.21
C ARG A 38 -18.41 -14.79 7.72
N ILE A 39 -19.49 -14.36 7.07
CA ILE A 39 -19.47 -13.99 5.66
C ILE A 39 -19.44 -12.46 5.59
N ASP A 40 -18.35 -11.92 5.04
CA ASP A 40 -18.24 -10.51 4.75
C ASP A 40 -18.86 -10.21 3.37
N LEU A 41 -20.04 -9.59 3.40
CA LEU A 41 -20.80 -9.22 2.20
C LEU A 41 -20.37 -7.87 1.60
N THR A 42 -19.36 -7.21 2.18
CA THR A 42 -18.86 -5.96 1.62
C THR A 42 -18.04 -6.22 0.35
N GLN A 43 -18.21 -5.37 -0.66
CA GLN A 43 -17.54 -5.50 -1.96
C GLN A 43 -16.00 -5.54 -1.85
N GLY A 44 -15.43 -4.96 -0.79
CA GLY A 44 -13.98 -4.96 -0.50
C GLY A 44 -13.53 -5.93 0.58
N LYS A 45 -14.45 -6.71 1.17
CA LYS A 45 -14.17 -7.56 2.32
C LYS A 45 -13.53 -6.78 3.50
N ILE A 46 -14.02 -5.58 3.79
CA ILE A 46 -13.40 -4.65 4.74
C ILE A 46 -13.46 -5.12 6.20
N TYR A 47 -14.33 -6.09 6.53
CA TYR A 47 -14.52 -6.65 7.87
C TYR A 47 -13.97 -8.08 8.01
N SER A 48 -13.22 -8.57 7.03
CA SER A 48 -12.54 -9.87 7.09
C SER A 48 -11.11 -9.70 6.65
N ILE A 49 -10.16 -10.43 7.22
CA ILE A 49 -8.75 -10.28 6.81
C ILE A 49 -8.51 -10.85 5.39
N SER A 50 -7.47 -10.37 4.71
CA SER A 50 -7.05 -10.83 3.38
C SER A 50 -6.58 -12.28 3.40
N ASP A 51 -6.56 -12.92 2.24
CA ASP A 51 -6.13 -14.32 2.13
C ASP A 51 -4.65 -14.51 2.52
N VAL A 52 -3.84 -13.47 2.38
CA VAL A 52 -2.44 -13.46 2.83
C VAL A 52 -2.35 -13.45 4.35
N SER A 53 -3.15 -12.63 5.01
CA SER A 53 -3.24 -12.59 6.48
C SER A 53 -3.74 -13.93 7.03
N LYS A 54 -4.76 -14.52 6.40
CA LYS A 54 -5.25 -15.87 6.74
C LYS A 54 -4.16 -16.93 6.62
N LYS A 55 -3.43 -16.92 5.51
CA LYS A 55 -2.34 -17.86 5.26
C LYS A 55 -1.23 -17.67 6.30
N THR A 56 -0.82 -16.43 6.55
CA THR A 56 0.20 -16.10 7.56
C THR A 56 -0.21 -16.59 8.96
N ALA A 57 -1.48 -16.41 9.34
CA ALA A 57 -2.01 -16.91 10.62
C ALA A 57 -2.03 -18.45 10.70
N LYS A 58 -2.41 -19.13 9.61
CA LYS A 58 -2.44 -20.61 9.56
C LYS A 58 -1.05 -21.24 9.58
N ASP A 59 -0.09 -20.60 8.93
CA ASP A 59 1.26 -21.12 8.71
C ASP A 59 2.18 -20.89 9.93
N LEU A 60 1.67 -20.31 11.03
CA LEU A 60 2.41 -20.20 12.28
C LEU A 60 2.93 -21.58 12.72
N LYS A 61 4.23 -21.67 13.00
CA LYS A 61 4.88 -22.93 13.41
C LYS A 61 4.73 -23.21 14.91
N ASP A 62 4.74 -22.15 15.73
CA ASP A 62 4.62 -22.20 17.18
C ASP A 62 3.78 -21.01 17.70
N ILE A 63 3.63 -20.88 19.01
CA ILE A 63 2.80 -19.88 19.68
C ILE A 63 3.37 -18.47 19.50
N VAL A 64 2.57 -17.60 18.91
CA VAL A 64 2.76 -16.15 18.89
C VAL A 64 1.87 -15.51 19.94
N ASN A 65 2.44 -14.62 20.75
CA ASN A 65 1.70 -13.81 21.71
C ASN A 65 1.52 -12.39 21.18
N VAL A 66 0.28 -11.90 21.18
CA VAL A 66 -0.08 -10.55 20.77
C VAL A 66 -0.68 -9.84 21.97
N LYS A 67 0.00 -8.79 22.45
CA LYS A 67 -0.46 -7.96 23.56
C LYS A 67 -0.88 -6.61 23.03
N ALA A 68 -2.17 -6.29 23.14
CA ALA A 68 -2.74 -5.01 22.77
C ALA A 68 -2.83 -4.12 24.03
N TYR A 69 -2.01 -3.08 24.07
CA TYR A 69 -1.92 -2.12 25.16
C TYR A 69 -2.85 -0.94 24.87
N PHE A 70 -4.00 -0.92 25.53
CA PHE A 70 -5.04 0.11 25.39
C PHE A 70 -5.48 0.57 26.77
N SER A 71 -5.16 1.81 27.11
CA SER A 71 -5.59 2.42 28.39
C SER A 71 -7.13 2.50 28.47
N GLU A 72 -7.70 2.40 29.68
CA GLU A 72 -9.17 2.35 29.84
C GLU A 72 -9.87 3.69 29.60
N ASN A 73 -9.29 4.80 30.08
CA ASN A 73 -9.94 6.12 30.07
C ASN A 73 -9.69 6.94 28.79
N LEU A 74 -9.52 6.27 27.64
CA LEU A 74 -9.21 6.98 26.38
C LEU A 74 -10.40 7.82 25.89
N PRO A 75 -10.15 8.92 25.16
CA PRO A 75 -11.20 9.69 24.49
C PRO A 75 -12.14 8.82 23.64
N ALA A 76 -13.40 9.22 23.54
CA ALA A 76 -14.47 8.44 22.90
C ALA A 76 -14.15 7.96 21.48
N GLN A 77 -13.37 8.74 20.70
CA GLN A 77 -12.95 8.35 19.36
C GLN A 77 -12.11 7.06 19.30
N PHE A 78 -11.42 6.71 20.39
CA PHE A 78 -10.58 5.50 20.46
C PHE A 78 -11.33 4.27 20.98
N ILE A 79 -12.55 4.43 21.51
CA ILE A 79 -13.40 3.30 21.91
C ILE A 79 -13.69 2.42 20.70
N ASN A 80 -14.04 3.04 19.57
CA ASN A 80 -14.27 2.33 18.31
C ASN A 80 -13.00 1.64 17.82
N VAL A 81 -11.85 2.34 17.88
CA VAL A 81 -10.55 1.78 17.47
C VAL A 81 -10.24 0.53 18.30
N LYS A 82 -10.38 0.57 19.63
CA LYS A 82 -10.15 -0.61 20.49
C LYS A 82 -11.02 -1.81 20.08
N GLN A 83 -12.29 -1.57 19.75
CA GLN A 83 -13.20 -2.61 19.30
C GLN A 83 -12.80 -3.17 17.92
N GLU A 84 -12.44 -2.30 16.97
CA GLU A 84 -11.96 -2.71 15.64
C GLU A 84 -10.65 -3.52 15.72
N VAL A 85 -9.71 -3.12 16.59
CA VAL A 85 -8.50 -3.89 16.88
C VAL A 85 -8.85 -5.27 17.40
N LYS A 86 -9.79 -5.35 18.36
CA LYS A 86 -10.25 -6.62 18.92
C LYS A 86 -10.87 -7.52 17.86
N ASP A 87 -11.69 -6.95 16.98
CA ASP A 87 -12.33 -7.69 15.89
C ASP A 87 -11.29 -8.22 14.89
N ILE A 88 -10.31 -7.41 14.50
CA ILE A 88 -9.23 -7.81 13.60
C ILE A 88 -8.38 -8.92 14.24
N LEU A 89 -7.94 -8.76 15.49
CA LEU A 89 -7.15 -9.76 16.19
C LEU A 89 -7.92 -11.07 16.40
N ALA A 90 -9.23 -11.01 16.64
CA ALA A 90 -10.08 -12.19 16.70
C ALA A 90 -10.11 -12.95 15.36
N GLU A 91 -10.14 -12.24 14.21
CA GLU A 91 -10.01 -12.89 12.90
C GLU A 91 -8.68 -13.64 12.78
N TYR A 92 -7.55 -13.02 13.13
CA TYR A 92 -6.25 -13.73 13.12
C TYR A 92 -6.26 -14.95 14.04
N GLN A 93 -6.81 -14.83 15.25
CA GLN A 93 -6.89 -15.94 16.20
C GLN A 93 -7.76 -17.08 15.68
N ASN A 94 -8.87 -16.78 15.01
CA ASN A 94 -9.75 -17.78 14.41
C ASN A 94 -9.03 -18.60 13.33
N TYR A 95 -8.15 -17.99 12.53
CA TYR A 95 -7.38 -18.70 11.51
C TYR A 95 -6.13 -19.39 12.06
N ALA A 96 -5.50 -18.85 13.10
CA ALA A 96 -4.32 -19.44 13.75
C ALA A 96 -4.65 -20.55 14.76
N GLY A 97 -5.89 -20.60 15.26
CA GLY A 97 -6.28 -21.50 16.33
C GLY A 97 -5.53 -21.20 17.64
N ASN A 98 -4.97 -22.25 18.26
CA ASN A 98 -4.24 -22.14 19.52
C ASN A 98 -2.81 -21.55 19.40
N LYS A 99 -2.34 -21.28 18.17
CA LYS A 99 -1.01 -20.75 17.89
C LYS A 99 -0.92 -19.23 17.98
N LEU A 100 -2.04 -18.53 18.11
CA LEU A 100 -2.06 -17.10 18.36
C LEU A 100 -2.81 -16.82 19.66
N ARG A 101 -2.14 -16.16 20.61
CA ARG A 101 -2.74 -15.77 21.89
C ARG A 101 -2.84 -14.26 21.94
N VAL A 102 -4.05 -13.74 22.13
CA VAL A 102 -4.31 -12.31 22.19
C VAL A 102 -4.68 -11.91 23.61
N GLU A 103 -4.05 -10.85 24.12
CA GLU A 103 -4.31 -10.28 25.44
C GLU A 103 -4.47 -8.76 25.31
N PHE A 104 -5.46 -8.20 25.99
CA PHE A 104 -5.63 -6.74 26.12
C PHE A 104 -5.20 -6.30 27.51
N ILE A 105 -4.31 -5.31 27.58
CA ILE A 105 -3.66 -4.90 28.82
C ILE A 105 -3.79 -3.38 28.97
N ASP A 106 -4.20 -2.91 30.15
CA ASP A 106 -3.97 -1.52 30.54
C ASP A 106 -2.59 -1.42 31.24
N PRO A 107 -1.60 -0.72 30.66
CA PRO A 107 -0.27 -0.59 31.26
C PRO A 107 -0.21 0.43 32.42
N LYS A 108 -1.30 1.10 32.79
CA LYS A 108 -1.33 2.19 33.78
C LYS A 108 -0.67 1.82 35.11
N ASP A 109 -0.95 0.63 35.63
CA ASP A 109 -0.55 0.24 36.99
C ASP A 109 0.77 -0.54 37.05
N SER A 110 1.52 -0.64 35.94
CA SER A 110 2.75 -1.43 35.86
C SER A 110 3.93 -0.64 35.29
N GLU A 111 4.77 -0.09 36.17
CA GLU A 111 6.01 0.59 35.76
C GLU A 111 6.91 -0.30 34.90
N LYS A 112 7.00 -1.60 35.23
CA LYS A 112 7.79 -2.57 34.45
C LYS A 112 7.28 -2.66 33.01
N THR A 113 5.96 -2.72 32.83
CA THR A 113 5.33 -2.76 31.50
C THR A 113 5.58 -1.47 30.74
N GLN A 114 5.45 -0.32 31.40
CA GLN A 114 5.72 0.99 30.78
C GLN A 114 7.19 1.12 30.32
N ARG A 115 8.15 0.68 31.13
CA ARG A 115 9.57 0.65 30.74
C ARG A 115 9.82 -0.32 29.57
N GLN A 116 9.18 -1.48 29.55
CA GLN A 116 9.27 -2.41 28.42
C GLN A 116 8.73 -1.80 27.13
N LEU A 117 7.57 -1.14 27.19
CA LEU A 117 6.99 -0.44 26.05
C LEU A 117 7.93 0.65 25.52
N GLN A 118 8.54 1.42 26.41
CA GLN A 118 9.53 2.43 26.03
C GLN A 118 10.75 1.82 25.32
N MET A 119 11.30 0.70 25.82
CA MET A 119 12.42 -0.01 25.15
C MET A 119 12.04 -0.56 23.77
N LEU A 120 10.76 -0.88 23.57
CA LEU A 120 10.21 -1.31 22.28
C LEU A 120 9.83 -0.14 21.36
N GLY A 121 10.18 1.10 21.73
CA GLY A 121 9.88 2.30 20.96
C GLY A 121 8.40 2.71 20.98
N VAL A 122 7.61 2.19 21.92
CA VAL A 122 6.20 2.58 22.10
C VAL A 122 6.12 3.84 22.95
N PRO A 123 5.69 4.98 22.39
CA PRO A 123 5.59 6.22 23.15
C PRO A 123 4.36 6.24 24.06
N GLN A 124 4.46 6.96 25.18
CA GLN A 124 3.30 7.35 25.97
C GLN A 124 2.65 8.57 25.33
N LEU A 125 1.33 8.53 25.12
CA LEU A 125 0.57 9.58 24.45
C LEU A 125 -0.22 10.40 25.47
N GLN A 126 -0.32 11.71 25.22
CA GLN A 126 -1.18 12.62 25.97
C GLN A 126 -2.53 12.76 25.30
N PHE A 127 -3.60 12.61 26.07
CA PHE A 127 -4.97 12.73 25.62
C PHE A 127 -5.72 13.78 26.43
N ASN A 128 -6.52 14.58 25.74
CA ASN A 128 -7.48 15.48 26.38
C ASN A 128 -8.83 14.76 26.46
N VAL A 129 -9.29 14.50 27.67
CA VAL A 129 -10.61 13.92 27.94
C VAL A 129 -11.49 14.95 28.63
N LEU A 130 -12.76 15.00 28.22
CA LEU A 130 -13.80 15.77 28.89
C LEU A 130 -14.60 14.81 29.77
N GLU A 131 -14.37 14.87 31.07
CA GLU A 131 -15.06 14.02 32.05
C GLU A 131 -15.75 14.92 33.08
N ASN A 132 -17.07 14.77 33.25
CA ASN A 132 -17.89 15.60 34.15
C ASN A 132 -17.66 17.13 33.96
N ASP A 133 -17.71 17.60 32.70
CA ASP A 133 -17.48 19.00 32.31
C ASP A 133 -16.08 19.56 32.66
N LYS A 134 -15.10 18.69 32.95
CA LYS A 134 -13.69 19.08 33.18
C LYS A 134 -12.79 18.53 32.09
N TYR A 135 -11.97 19.41 31.51
CA TYR A 135 -10.85 19.01 30.68
C TYR A 135 -9.74 18.44 31.56
N GLN A 136 -9.41 17.17 31.35
CA GLN A 136 -8.29 16.51 31.98
C GLN A 136 -7.31 16.03 30.92
N VAL A 137 -6.02 16.20 31.19
CA VAL A 137 -4.96 15.59 30.40
C VAL A 137 -4.61 14.26 31.06
N ILE A 138 -4.76 13.18 30.32
CA ILE A 138 -4.35 11.85 30.77
C ILE A 138 -3.23 11.34 29.87
N ASN A 139 -2.37 10.51 30.44
CA ASN A 139 -1.35 9.78 29.68
C ASN A 139 -1.82 8.35 29.44
N GLY A 140 -1.66 7.83 28.23
CA GLY A 140 -2.09 6.49 27.88
C GLY A 140 -1.30 5.88 26.72
N TYR A 141 -1.68 4.65 26.36
CA TYR A 141 -1.05 3.87 25.30
C TYR A 141 -2.08 3.33 24.32
N LEU A 142 -1.67 3.22 23.05
CA LEU A 142 -2.43 2.68 21.94
C LEU A 142 -1.49 1.82 21.09
N ALA A 143 -1.10 0.65 21.58
CA ALA A 143 -0.03 -0.12 20.94
C ALA A 143 -0.34 -1.61 20.87
N ILE A 144 0.33 -2.31 19.97
CA ILE A 144 0.29 -3.78 19.90
C ILE A 144 1.71 -4.31 19.86
N VAL A 145 2.01 -5.32 20.67
CA VAL A 145 3.30 -6.00 20.65
C VAL A 145 3.09 -7.45 20.25
N VAL A 146 3.76 -7.87 19.18
CA VAL A 146 3.76 -9.25 18.67
C VAL A 146 5.06 -9.90 19.09
N SER A 147 4.99 -11.08 19.72
CA SER A 147 6.15 -11.80 20.28
C SER A 147 6.16 -13.27 19.84
N TYR A 148 7.33 -13.75 19.41
CA TYR A 148 7.58 -15.14 19.02
C TYR A 148 8.98 -15.57 19.49
N GLY A 149 9.05 -16.44 20.50
CA GLY A 149 10.30 -16.70 21.23
C GLY A 149 10.89 -15.39 21.78
N ASP A 150 12.15 -15.12 21.47
CA ASP A 150 12.85 -13.88 21.87
C ASP A 150 12.62 -12.70 20.92
N LYS A 151 12.00 -12.93 19.76
CA LYS A 151 11.72 -11.87 18.78
C LYS A 151 10.46 -11.11 19.17
N GLN A 152 10.54 -9.79 19.20
CA GLN A 152 9.41 -8.89 19.45
C GLN A 152 9.33 -7.81 18.38
N GLN A 153 8.12 -7.44 17.99
CA GLN A 153 7.84 -6.31 17.12
C GLN A 153 6.66 -5.53 17.68
N ALA A 154 6.87 -4.24 17.94
CA ALA A 154 5.82 -3.32 18.34
C ALA A 154 5.20 -2.62 17.14
N ILE A 155 3.90 -2.36 17.24
CA ILE A 155 3.12 -1.39 16.47
C ILE A 155 2.83 -0.26 17.46
N PRO A 156 3.62 0.82 17.45
CA PRO A 156 3.73 1.74 18.59
C PRO A 156 2.53 2.66 18.78
N VAL A 157 1.81 2.99 17.71
CA VAL A 157 0.61 3.84 17.77
C VAL A 157 -0.46 3.30 16.83
N VAL A 158 -1.58 2.86 17.39
CA VAL A 158 -2.78 2.38 16.68
C VAL A 158 -3.91 3.34 16.97
N ASN A 159 -3.89 4.48 16.28
CA ASN A 159 -4.89 5.55 16.37
C ASN A 159 -6.06 5.36 15.39
N ASP A 160 -5.85 4.55 14.34
CA ASP A 160 -6.87 4.05 13.41
C ASP A 160 -6.54 2.60 13.00
N THR A 161 -7.47 1.95 12.30
CA THR A 161 -7.32 0.55 11.87
C THR A 161 -7.11 0.37 10.37
N GLN A 162 -6.96 1.45 9.60
CA GLN A 162 -6.90 1.40 8.14
C GLN A 162 -5.72 0.54 7.66
N ASN A 163 -4.55 0.73 8.28
CA ASN A 163 -3.33 -0.01 7.94
C ASN A 163 -3.00 -1.16 8.91
N LEU A 164 -3.89 -1.42 9.87
CA LEU A 164 -3.60 -2.34 10.97
C LEU A 164 -3.44 -3.78 10.49
N GLU A 165 -4.26 -4.23 9.53
CA GLU A 165 -4.12 -5.57 8.96
C GLU A 165 -2.72 -5.79 8.36
N TYR A 166 -2.23 -4.78 7.64
CA TYR A 166 -0.92 -4.79 7.01
C TYR A 166 0.21 -4.77 8.06
N GLN A 167 0.12 -3.89 9.06
CA GLN A 167 1.11 -3.82 10.15
C GLN A 167 1.16 -5.12 10.97
N LEU A 168 0.00 -5.72 11.28
CA LEU A 168 -0.08 -7.01 12.00
C LEU A 168 0.51 -8.15 11.19
N THR A 169 0.16 -8.31 9.92
CA THR A 169 0.75 -9.37 9.09
C THR A 169 2.24 -9.16 8.91
N GLY A 170 2.68 -7.92 8.71
CA GLY A 170 4.11 -7.56 8.64
C GLY A 170 4.85 -7.94 9.93
N ALA A 171 4.30 -7.57 11.09
CA ALA A 171 4.86 -7.91 12.40
C ALA A 171 4.92 -9.43 12.61
N LEU A 172 3.84 -10.16 12.29
CA LEU A 172 3.82 -11.62 12.35
C LEU A 172 4.90 -12.25 11.49
N LYS A 173 5.00 -11.85 10.21
CA LYS A 173 6.05 -12.34 9.31
C LYS A 173 7.43 -12.01 9.83
N LYS A 174 7.65 -10.81 10.37
CA LYS A 174 8.95 -10.39 10.89
C LYS A 174 9.42 -11.20 12.09
N VAL A 175 8.53 -11.45 13.07
CA VAL A 175 8.92 -12.22 14.27
C VAL A 175 9.00 -13.72 14.01
N THR A 176 8.27 -14.24 13.02
CA THR A 176 8.25 -15.68 12.70
C THR A 176 9.22 -16.10 11.60
N ALA A 177 9.68 -15.17 10.77
CA ALA A 177 10.67 -15.46 9.73
C ALA A 177 12.05 -15.76 10.33
N GLU A 178 12.76 -16.69 9.71
CA GLU A 178 14.18 -16.93 10.02
C GLU A 178 15.02 -15.73 9.61
N LYS A 179 14.84 -15.26 8.37
CA LYS A 179 15.40 -14.02 7.81
C LYS A 179 14.26 -13.12 7.30
N PHE A 180 14.23 -11.87 7.76
CA PHE A 180 13.36 -10.84 7.21
C PHE A 180 14.18 -9.96 6.24
N PRO A 181 13.62 -9.49 5.12
CA PRO A 181 14.39 -8.76 4.11
C PRO A 181 15.09 -7.52 4.67
N GLY A 182 16.41 -7.43 4.45
CA GLY A 182 17.19 -6.23 4.76
C GLY A 182 17.07 -5.19 3.65
N ILE A 183 16.90 -3.91 4.01
CA ILE A 183 16.83 -2.81 3.04
C ILE A 183 18.01 -1.87 3.26
N ALA A 184 18.63 -1.44 2.18
CA ALA A 184 19.65 -0.40 2.21
C ALA A 184 19.32 0.79 1.30
N LEU A 185 19.54 2.00 1.80
CA LEU A 185 19.66 3.22 1.00
C LEU A 185 21.13 3.42 0.63
N THR A 186 21.44 3.83 -0.61
CA THR A 186 22.81 4.12 -1.00
C THR A 186 23.24 5.53 -0.62
N SER A 187 24.54 5.70 -0.39
CA SER A 187 25.20 6.99 -0.23
C SER A 187 26.53 7.03 -1.00
N GLY A 188 27.20 8.19 -0.97
CA GLY A 188 28.51 8.40 -1.57
C GLY A 188 28.49 9.20 -2.89
N HIS A 189 27.30 9.42 -3.47
CA HIS A 189 27.13 10.08 -4.77
C HIS A 189 26.14 11.26 -4.72
N GLY A 190 25.88 11.82 -3.52
CA GLY A 190 24.97 12.94 -3.34
C GLY A 190 23.49 12.58 -3.42
N GLU A 191 23.16 11.31 -3.19
CA GLU A 191 21.80 10.80 -3.00
C GLU A 191 21.00 11.61 -1.96
N LEU A 192 19.68 11.45 -1.99
CA LEU A 192 18.77 12.06 -1.02
C LEU A 192 19.12 11.60 0.40
N ASN A 193 19.33 12.56 1.30
CA ASN A 193 19.67 12.25 2.67
C ASN A 193 18.45 11.73 3.47
N ALA A 194 18.60 10.57 4.09
CA ALA A 194 17.55 9.90 4.85
C ALA A 194 17.04 10.72 6.05
N ASP A 195 17.92 11.47 6.70
CA ASP A 195 17.59 12.22 7.92
C ASP A 195 16.97 13.60 7.65
N SER A 196 17.24 14.20 6.49
CA SER A 196 16.85 15.58 6.20
C SER A 196 15.94 15.77 4.98
N GLU A 197 16.11 15.01 3.90
CA GLU A 197 15.33 15.19 2.66
C GLU A 197 14.14 14.23 2.56
N ILE A 198 14.30 13.00 3.08
CA ILE A 198 13.29 11.92 2.99
C ILE A 198 12.93 11.32 4.36
N SER A 199 13.15 12.08 5.45
CA SER A 199 12.97 11.62 6.84
C SER A 199 11.58 11.05 7.13
N PHE A 200 10.55 11.55 6.46
CA PHE A 200 9.19 11.06 6.62
C PHE A 200 9.00 9.71 5.93
N ALA A 201 9.48 9.58 4.68
CA ALA A 201 9.39 8.34 3.92
C ALA A 201 10.23 7.23 4.55
N ASP A 202 11.44 7.56 5.02
CA ASP A 202 12.34 6.65 5.73
C ASP A 202 11.69 6.09 7.01
N LYS A 203 11.20 6.97 7.90
CA LYS A 203 10.48 6.56 9.12
C LYS A 203 9.27 5.66 8.80
N LYS A 204 8.54 5.97 7.74
CA LYS A 204 7.36 5.18 7.31
C LYS A 204 7.73 3.81 6.76
N LEU A 205 8.92 3.64 6.17
CA LEU A 205 9.44 2.32 5.81
C LEU A 205 9.99 1.58 7.04
N ALA A 206 10.65 2.29 7.96
CA ALA A 206 11.26 1.73 9.16
C ALA A 206 10.24 1.16 10.16
N GLU A 207 8.95 1.52 10.03
CA GLU A 207 7.86 0.86 10.77
C GLU A 207 7.83 -0.66 10.55
N ILE A 208 8.37 -1.15 9.43
CA ILE A 208 8.37 -2.58 9.08
C ILE A 208 9.79 -3.11 8.87
N TYR A 209 10.58 -2.40 8.08
CA TYR A 209 11.91 -2.85 7.66
C TYR A 209 13.01 -2.34 8.58
N SER A 210 14.13 -3.07 8.62
CA SER A 210 15.38 -2.51 9.10
C SER A 210 16.06 -1.84 7.91
N ILE A 211 16.21 -0.52 7.96
CA ILE A 211 16.85 0.26 6.91
C ILE A 211 18.28 0.55 7.35
N GLN A 212 19.22 0.29 6.46
CA GLN A 212 20.63 0.59 6.63
C GLN A 212 21.08 1.56 5.53
N THR A 213 22.21 2.23 5.74
CA THR A 213 22.86 3.02 4.68
C THR A 213 24.11 2.29 4.21
N VAL A 214 24.30 2.20 2.90
CA VAL A 214 25.49 1.60 2.29
C VAL A 214 26.19 2.65 1.43
N ASP A 215 27.43 2.98 1.80
CA ASP A 215 28.28 3.86 1.00
C ASP A 215 28.89 3.06 -0.16
N LEU A 216 28.69 3.56 -1.39
CA LEU A 216 29.22 2.93 -2.60
C LEU A 216 30.29 3.78 -3.30
N ALA A 217 30.79 4.86 -2.67
CA ALA A 217 31.80 5.75 -3.28
C ALA A 217 33.02 4.97 -3.80
N ASP A 218 33.53 4.03 -2.99
CA ASP A 218 34.69 3.19 -3.32
C ASP A 218 34.30 1.84 -3.98
N GLY A 219 33.00 1.60 -4.19
CA GLY A 219 32.49 0.34 -4.74
C GLY A 219 32.80 -0.87 -3.87
N GLU A 220 32.66 -0.74 -2.56
CA GLU A 220 32.75 -1.86 -1.61
C GLU A 220 31.59 -2.85 -1.78
N GLU A 221 31.78 -4.09 -1.32
CA GLU A 221 30.73 -5.10 -1.41
C GLU A 221 29.53 -4.75 -0.53
N ILE A 222 28.33 -4.91 -1.09
CA ILE A 222 27.10 -4.81 -0.32
C ILE A 222 26.96 -6.06 0.54
N SER A 223 26.69 -5.85 1.83
CA SER A 223 26.55 -6.94 2.79
C SER A 223 25.46 -7.97 2.39
N LYS A 224 25.69 -9.23 2.77
CA LYS A 224 24.82 -10.36 2.38
C LYS A 224 23.45 -10.31 3.04
N ASP A 225 23.30 -9.61 4.16
CA ASP A 225 22.04 -9.40 4.88
C ASP A 225 21.08 -8.44 4.17
N ILE A 226 21.57 -7.56 3.30
CA ILE A 226 20.74 -6.67 2.47
C ILE A 226 20.11 -7.46 1.33
N ASP A 227 18.79 -7.38 1.16
CA ASP A 227 18.03 -8.05 0.09
C ASP A 227 17.48 -7.05 -0.94
N THR A 228 17.30 -5.78 -0.55
CA THR A 228 16.87 -4.70 -1.43
C THR A 228 17.76 -3.47 -1.28
N LEU A 229 18.21 -2.93 -2.41
CA LEU A 229 18.96 -1.67 -2.48
C LEU A 229 18.09 -0.57 -3.09
N ILE A 230 18.10 0.62 -2.50
CA ILE A 230 17.40 1.81 -2.98
C ILE A 230 18.42 2.88 -3.30
N ILE A 231 18.52 3.24 -4.59
CA ILE A 231 19.40 4.30 -5.09
C ILE A 231 18.53 5.52 -5.37
N ALA A 232 18.57 6.51 -4.46
CA ALA A 232 17.65 7.63 -4.45
C ALA A 232 18.34 8.94 -4.87
N GLY A 233 18.14 9.35 -6.12
CA GLY A 233 18.57 10.66 -6.63
C GLY A 233 20.08 10.92 -6.58
N PRO A 234 20.95 9.98 -7.01
CA PRO A 234 22.38 10.23 -7.08
C PRO A 234 22.67 11.42 -8.01
N LYS A 235 23.64 12.25 -7.61
CA LYS A 235 24.06 13.48 -8.30
C LYS A 235 25.42 13.34 -8.96
N ALA A 236 26.30 12.50 -8.40
CA ALA A 236 27.66 12.27 -8.87
C ALA A 236 27.81 10.91 -9.55
N LYS A 237 28.78 10.81 -10.46
CA LYS A 237 29.05 9.62 -11.27
C LYS A 237 29.51 8.43 -10.41
N PHE A 238 28.89 7.27 -10.61
CA PHE A 238 29.35 6.00 -10.03
C PHE A 238 30.60 5.49 -10.76
N SER A 239 31.59 5.06 -9.98
CA SER A 239 32.74 4.34 -10.52
C SER A 239 32.31 3.05 -11.23
N GLU A 240 33.15 2.55 -12.15
CA GLU A 240 32.89 1.27 -12.80
C GLU A 240 32.78 0.13 -11.79
N ARG A 241 33.58 0.18 -10.71
CA ARG A 241 33.54 -0.79 -9.61
C ARG A 241 32.21 -0.74 -8.86
N ALA A 242 31.69 0.44 -8.52
CA ALA A 242 30.42 0.58 -7.83
C ALA A 242 29.25 0.06 -8.69
N GLN A 243 29.26 0.37 -9.99
CA GLN A 243 28.28 -0.19 -10.93
C GLN A 243 28.38 -1.72 -11.02
N TYR A 244 29.58 -2.29 -10.98
CA TYR A 244 29.78 -3.74 -10.92
C TYR A 244 29.27 -4.37 -9.62
N VAL A 245 29.45 -3.73 -8.45
CA VAL A 245 28.86 -4.22 -7.19
C VAL A 245 27.34 -4.31 -7.31
N ILE A 246 26.71 -3.26 -7.83
CA ILE A 246 25.26 -3.19 -7.99
C ILE A 246 24.78 -4.25 -8.99
N ASP A 247 25.52 -4.45 -10.10
CA ASP A 247 25.25 -5.53 -11.06
C ASP A 247 25.25 -6.90 -10.35
N GLN A 248 26.32 -7.22 -9.64
CA GLN A 248 26.46 -8.53 -8.98
C GLN A 248 25.45 -8.73 -7.85
N PHE A 249 25.05 -7.65 -7.17
CA PHE A 249 23.93 -7.68 -6.23
C PHE A 249 22.63 -8.12 -6.93
N ILE A 250 22.30 -7.53 -8.08
CA ILE A 250 21.13 -7.93 -8.90
C ILE A 250 21.29 -9.37 -9.40
N MET A 251 22.47 -9.74 -9.90
CA MET A 251 22.75 -11.07 -10.44
C MET A 251 22.61 -12.17 -9.37
N SER A 252 22.80 -11.83 -8.09
CA SER A 252 22.55 -12.74 -6.96
C SER A 252 21.06 -12.96 -6.64
N GLY A 253 20.14 -12.38 -7.42
CA GLY A 253 18.69 -12.47 -7.25
C GLY A 253 18.11 -11.44 -6.27
N LYS A 254 18.92 -10.47 -5.84
CA LYS A 254 18.48 -9.37 -4.98
C LYS A 254 17.89 -8.23 -5.79
N SER A 255 17.20 -7.33 -5.08
CA SER A 255 16.30 -6.36 -5.70
C SER A 255 16.87 -4.95 -5.67
N VAL A 256 16.67 -4.17 -6.73
CA VAL A 256 17.12 -2.77 -6.75
C VAL A 256 16.01 -1.83 -7.20
N ILE A 257 15.82 -0.74 -6.46
CA ILE A 257 14.95 0.37 -6.81
C ILE A 257 15.83 1.56 -7.19
N PHE A 258 15.72 1.98 -8.44
CA PHE A 258 16.40 3.14 -8.99
C PHE A 258 15.44 4.32 -9.06
N LEU A 259 15.66 5.35 -8.26
CA LEU A 259 14.94 6.62 -8.36
C LEU A 259 15.91 7.64 -8.94
N ILE A 260 15.88 7.85 -10.26
CA ILE A 260 16.93 8.58 -10.98
C ILE A 260 16.32 9.78 -11.69
N ASN A 261 16.85 10.96 -11.41
CA ASN A 261 16.56 12.15 -12.20
C ASN A 261 17.50 12.18 -13.41
N GLY A 262 17.00 12.47 -14.61
CA GLY A 262 17.87 12.78 -15.77
C GLY A 262 18.51 14.16 -15.66
N ALA A 263 17.83 15.11 -14.99
CA ALA A 263 18.35 16.42 -14.65
C ALA A 263 17.88 16.81 -13.24
N ASN A 264 18.77 17.41 -12.45
CA ASN A 264 18.49 17.85 -11.09
C ASN A 264 18.01 19.30 -11.09
N VAL A 265 16.98 19.60 -10.30
CA VAL A 265 16.42 20.94 -10.14
C VAL A 265 16.69 21.44 -8.72
N ASP A 266 17.26 22.63 -8.59
CA ASP A 266 17.51 23.27 -7.30
C ASP A 266 16.32 24.12 -6.82
N GLU A 267 16.45 24.74 -5.65
CA GLU A 267 15.41 25.59 -5.06
C GLU A 267 15.14 26.87 -5.87
N ASN A 268 16.10 27.31 -6.70
CA ASN A 268 16.00 28.47 -7.57
C ASN A 268 15.44 28.13 -8.96
N LEU A 269 14.93 26.91 -9.15
CA LEU A 269 14.46 26.38 -10.44
C LEU A 269 15.55 26.37 -11.52
N GLN A 270 16.81 26.23 -11.12
CA GLN A 270 17.90 25.95 -12.04
C GLN A 270 18.03 24.45 -12.22
N ALA A 271 18.11 24.02 -13.48
CA ALA A 271 18.29 22.62 -13.81
C ALA A 271 19.68 22.34 -14.37
N VAL A 272 20.29 21.28 -13.88
CA VAL A 272 21.60 20.79 -14.32
C VAL A 272 21.46 19.33 -14.75
N LYS A 273 22.11 18.97 -15.86
CA LYS A 273 22.14 17.57 -16.34
C LYS A 273 22.72 16.69 -15.22
N ASN A 274 22.07 15.56 -14.94
CA ASN A 274 22.54 14.67 -13.89
C ASN A 274 23.66 13.76 -14.41
N GLU A 275 24.82 13.81 -13.77
CA GLU A 275 25.96 12.92 -14.09
C GLU A 275 25.91 11.61 -13.29
N GLY A 276 25.07 11.54 -12.24
CA GLY A 276 24.88 10.35 -11.42
C GLY A 276 24.04 9.23 -12.04
N THR A 277 23.91 9.20 -13.36
CA THR A 277 23.20 8.10 -14.03
C THR A 277 24.08 6.86 -14.12
N LEU A 278 23.51 5.68 -13.90
CA LEU A 278 24.23 4.40 -13.95
C LEU A 278 24.30 3.88 -15.39
N GLU A 279 24.94 4.65 -16.27
CA GLU A 279 24.91 4.47 -17.72
C GLU A 279 25.22 3.04 -18.19
N LYS A 280 26.26 2.40 -17.61
CA LYS A 280 26.67 1.05 -18.01
C LYS A 280 25.62 0.01 -17.62
N LEU A 281 25.10 0.08 -16.39
CA LEU A 281 24.01 -0.79 -15.93
C LEU A 281 22.75 -0.62 -16.79
N PHE A 282 22.31 0.63 -16.97
CA PHE A 282 21.10 0.91 -17.74
C PHE A 282 21.25 0.49 -19.20
N ALA A 283 22.40 0.75 -19.85
CA ALA A 283 22.65 0.28 -21.20
C ALA A 283 22.65 -1.26 -21.32
N GLY A 284 23.19 -1.97 -20.31
CA GLY A 284 23.16 -3.43 -20.22
C GLY A 284 21.75 -3.98 -20.06
N TYR A 285 20.93 -3.34 -19.22
CA TYR A 285 19.54 -3.73 -18.96
C TYR A 285 18.54 -3.14 -19.95
N GLY A 286 18.99 -2.49 -21.03
CA GLY A 286 18.13 -1.88 -22.04
C GLY A 286 17.28 -0.71 -21.52
N VAL A 287 17.66 -0.07 -20.42
CA VAL A 287 16.99 1.12 -19.87
C VAL A 287 17.73 2.38 -20.33
N LYS A 288 16.99 3.45 -20.60
CA LYS A 288 17.56 4.77 -20.89
C LYS A 288 16.75 5.86 -20.21
N ILE A 289 17.46 6.77 -19.54
CA ILE A 289 16.91 8.00 -18.96
C ILE A 289 17.73 9.14 -19.54
N GLU A 290 17.11 10.00 -20.34
CA GLU A 290 17.78 11.16 -20.93
C GLU A 290 17.68 12.38 -20.02
N PRO A 291 18.68 13.30 -20.05
CA PRO A 291 18.63 14.56 -19.31
C PRO A 291 17.58 15.49 -19.92
N SER A 292 16.33 15.26 -19.55
CA SER A 292 15.14 15.90 -20.09
C SER A 292 14.01 15.83 -19.09
N PHE A 293 13.00 16.68 -19.27
CA PHE A 293 11.80 16.69 -18.46
C PHE A 293 10.57 16.32 -19.29
N ALA A 294 9.73 15.47 -18.73
CA ALA A 294 8.36 15.28 -19.20
C ALA A 294 7.49 16.42 -18.67
N LEU A 295 6.73 17.03 -19.58
CA LEU A 295 5.69 18.00 -19.29
C LEU A 295 4.36 17.41 -19.73
N ASP A 296 3.29 17.68 -19.00
CA ASP A 296 1.95 17.21 -19.35
C ASP A 296 0.90 18.28 -19.08
N ALA A 297 -0.10 18.34 -19.96
CA ALA A 297 -1.32 19.11 -19.71
C ALA A 297 -2.07 18.57 -18.47
N SER A 298 -1.96 17.27 -18.20
CA SER A 298 -2.34 16.68 -16.92
C SER A 298 -1.23 16.93 -15.90
N SER A 299 -1.26 18.12 -15.29
CA SER A 299 -0.32 18.55 -14.26
C SER A 299 -1.02 19.13 -13.06
N ASP A 300 -0.33 19.11 -11.92
CA ASP A 300 -0.82 19.67 -10.68
C ASP A 300 -0.41 21.15 -10.50
N MET A 301 -1.07 21.82 -9.57
CA MET A 301 -0.74 23.19 -9.18
C MET A 301 0.57 23.20 -8.39
N ALA A 302 1.48 24.12 -8.71
CA ALA A 302 2.70 24.36 -7.93
C ALA A 302 2.73 25.81 -7.43
N SER A 303 3.25 25.99 -6.21
CA SER A 303 3.36 27.30 -5.57
C SER A 303 4.81 27.77 -5.63
N PHE A 304 4.99 29.03 -6.02
CA PHE A 304 6.30 29.65 -6.22
C PHE A 304 6.36 31.01 -5.53
N ASN A 305 7.54 31.37 -5.05
CA ASN A 305 7.80 32.66 -4.41
C ASN A 305 8.48 33.61 -5.39
N GLN A 306 7.96 34.83 -5.50
CA GLN A 306 8.54 35.92 -6.25
C GLN A 306 8.63 37.15 -5.35
N GLY A 307 9.80 37.39 -4.75
CA GLY A 307 9.95 38.37 -3.68
C GLY A 307 9.07 38.03 -2.48
N PHE A 308 8.20 38.95 -2.09
CA PHE A 308 7.25 38.76 -0.96
C PHE A 308 5.91 38.12 -1.36
N VAL A 309 5.70 37.83 -2.65
CA VAL A 309 4.43 37.28 -3.15
C VAL A 309 4.60 35.80 -3.47
N THR A 310 3.73 34.97 -2.90
CA THR A 310 3.56 33.57 -3.32
C THR A 310 2.41 33.51 -4.32
N PHE A 311 2.65 32.90 -5.48
CA PHE A 311 1.60 32.62 -6.45
C PHE A 311 1.55 31.12 -6.73
N THR A 312 0.39 30.64 -7.16
CA THR A 312 0.17 29.23 -7.48
C THR A 312 -0.35 29.14 -8.90
N THR A 313 0.26 28.29 -9.72
CA THR A 313 -0.10 28.10 -11.12
C THR A 313 -0.10 26.61 -11.47
N GLN A 314 -0.85 26.23 -12.49
CA GLN A 314 -0.76 24.89 -13.05
C GLN A 314 0.61 24.76 -13.73
N TYR A 315 1.44 23.83 -13.26
CA TYR A 315 2.84 23.77 -13.66
C TYR A 315 3.14 22.45 -14.37
N PRO A 316 3.31 22.45 -15.72
CA PRO A 316 3.39 21.23 -16.52
C PRO A 316 4.47 20.21 -16.11
N PHE A 317 5.54 20.65 -15.42
CA PHE A 317 6.58 19.76 -14.91
C PHE A 317 6.15 18.94 -13.69
N PHE A 318 5.07 19.33 -13.00
CA PHE A 318 4.45 18.53 -11.92
C PHE A 318 3.46 17.56 -12.55
N VAL A 319 4.00 16.59 -13.28
CA VAL A 319 3.21 15.67 -14.10
C VAL A 319 2.30 14.84 -13.18
N LYS A 320 0.99 14.94 -13.40
CA LYS A 320 -0.03 14.22 -12.65
C LYS A 320 -0.54 13.04 -13.47
N ILE A 321 -0.28 11.84 -12.97
CA ILE A 321 -0.71 10.57 -13.56
C ILE A 321 -1.98 10.13 -12.83
N GLY A 322 -3.11 10.05 -13.54
CA GLY A 322 -4.34 9.44 -13.01
C GLY A 322 -4.37 7.93 -13.25
N GLU A 323 -5.43 7.26 -12.76
CA GLU A 323 -5.63 5.80 -12.88
C GLU A 323 -5.35 5.22 -14.28
N GLY A 324 -5.75 5.91 -15.35
CA GLY A 324 -5.55 5.46 -16.74
C GLY A 324 -4.08 5.45 -17.21
N GLY A 325 -3.19 6.14 -16.50
CA GLY A 325 -1.74 6.12 -16.71
C GLY A 325 -1.01 5.12 -15.82
N LEU A 326 -1.71 4.39 -14.95
CA LEU A 326 -1.15 3.42 -14.00
C LEU A 326 -1.50 1.98 -14.42
N ASP A 327 -0.57 1.04 -14.24
CA ASP A 327 -0.84 -0.38 -14.51
C ASP A 327 -1.71 -1.01 -13.40
N GLN A 328 -3.03 -0.99 -13.63
CA GLN A 328 -4.02 -1.52 -12.70
C GLN A 328 -3.88 -3.03 -12.39
N ASN A 329 -3.01 -3.76 -13.10
CA ASN A 329 -2.71 -5.16 -12.80
C ASN A 329 -1.44 -5.35 -11.98
N ASN A 330 -0.59 -4.33 -11.88
CA ASN A 330 0.65 -4.40 -11.11
C ASN A 330 0.42 -3.92 -9.68
N ALA A 331 0.67 -4.80 -8.71
CA ALA A 331 0.42 -4.52 -7.30
C ALA A 331 1.12 -3.25 -6.77
N ALA A 332 2.22 -2.81 -7.41
CA ALA A 332 2.90 -1.57 -7.06
C ALA A 332 2.02 -0.31 -7.22
N VAL A 333 1.10 -0.33 -8.19
CA VAL A 333 0.30 0.84 -8.59
C VAL A 333 -1.21 0.58 -8.74
N ALA A 334 -1.65 -0.69 -8.61
CA ALA A 334 -3.00 -1.15 -8.97
C ALA A 334 -4.18 -0.51 -8.24
N LYS A 335 -3.94 0.29 -7.20
CA LYS A 335 -4.98 0.95 -6.41
C LYS A 335 -4.65 2.38 -6.03
N LEU A 336 -3.62 2.94 -6.67
CA LEU A 336 -3.32 4.36 -6.56
C LEU A 336 -4.30 5.10 -7.47
N GLN A 337 -4.85 6.21 -6.97
CA GLN A 337 -5.74 7.05 -7.76
C GLN A 337 -4.93 8.00 -8.63
N SER A 338 -3.86 8.56 -8.05
CA SER A 338 -2.97 9.42 -8.80
C SER A 338 -1.54 9.44 -8.27
N LEU A 339 -0.59 9.78 -9.13
CA LEU A 339 0.79 10.09 -8.77
C LEU A 339 1.17 11.45 -9.30
N VAL A 340 2.03 12.15 -8.58
CA VAL A 340 2.60 13.42 -9.03
C VAL A 340 4.11 13.30 -9.04
N PHE A 341 4.72 13.40 -10.22
CA PHE A 341 6.17 13.36 -10.41
C PHE A 341 6.71 14.74 -10.77
N PRO A 342 7.27 15.49 -9.81
CA PRO A 342 7.81 16.82 -10.05
C PRO A 342 9.16 16.77 -10.77
N TRP A 343 9.24 17.40 -11.95
CA TRP A 343 10.42 17.41 -12.80
C TRP A 343 10.91 16.00 -13.16
N SER A 344 9.97 15.18 -13.65
CA SER A 344 10.25 13.78 -14.01
C SER A 344 10.97 13.65 -15.35
N SER A 345 11.91 12.72 -15.45
CA SER A 345 12.58 12.35 -16.70
C SER A 345 11.91 11.11 -17.32
N PRO A 346 11.66 11.10 -18.64
CA PRO A 346 11.08 9.95 -19.31
C PRO A 346 12.05 8.76 -19.35
N ILE A 347 11.51 7.55 -19.25
CA ILE A 347 12.23 6.28 -19.36
C ILE A 347 11.91 5.63 -20.70
N THR A 348 12.95 5.23 -21.42
CA THR A 348 12.84 4.31 -22.57
C THR A 348 13.36 2.94 -22.18
N VAL A 349 12.71 1.88 -22.65
CA VAL A 349 13.13 0.50 -22.43
C VAL A 349 13.20 -0.23 -23.77
N ASP A 350 14.27 -1.00 -23.98
CA ASP A 350 14.45 -1.90 -25.11
C ASP A 350 14.08 -3.33 -24.71
N ASP A 351 12.82 -3.68 -24.97
CA ASP A 351 12.27 -4.99 -24.62
C ASP A 351 12.99 -6.16 -25.32
N LYS A 352 13.71 -5.91 -26.43
CA LYS A 352 14.41 -6.98 -27.17
C LYS A 352 15.71 -7.40 -26.51
N LYS A 353 16.28 -6.58 -25.62
CA LYS A 353 17.50 -6.89 -24.89
C LYS A 353 17.28 -7.80 -23.68
N ASN A 354 16.03 -7.94 -23.22
CA ASN A 354 15.72 -8.60 -21.96
C ASN A 354 14.84 -9.84 -22.17
N GLU A 355 15.24 -10.96 -21.56
CA GLU A 355 14.35 -12.12 -21.37
C GLU A 355 13.36 -11.87 -20.21
N ALA A 356 13.60 -10.82 -19.41
CA ALA A 356 12.76 -10.39 -18.30
C ALA A 356 11.44 -9.75 -18.78
N LYS A 357 10.39 -9.93 -18.00
CA LYS A 357 9.11 -9.26 -18.19
C LYS A 357 9.22 -7.79 -17.78
N ILE A 358 8.88 -6.90 -18.70
CA ILE A 358 8.83 -5.46 -18.48
C ILE A 358 7.37 -5.03 -18.33
N SER A 359 7.10 -4.28 -17.26
CA SER A 359 5.78 -3.70 -16.98
C SER A 359 5.92 -2.20 -16.75
N ILE A 360 5.16 -1.39 -17.51
CA ILE A 360 5.12 0.07 -17.37
C ILE A 360 4.20 0.41 -16.20
N LEU A 361 4.76 0.86 -15.07
CA LEU A 361 4.01 1.16 -13.85
C LEU A 361 3.25 2.49 -13.95
N ALA A 362 3.90 3.52 -14.50
CA ALA A 362 3.31 4.84 -14.66
C ALA A 362 3.75 5.48 -15.98
N LYS A 363 2.80 6.08 -16.71
CA LYS A 363 3.03 6.79 -17.96
C LYS A 363 2.17 8.04 -18.06
N THR A 364 2.67 9.05 -18.76
CA THR A 364 1.98 10.32 -19.01
C THR A 364 0.69 10.13 -19.83
N THR A 365 -0.10 11.18 -19.95
CA THR A 365 -1.19 11.21 -20.93
C THR A 365 -0.62 11.35 -22.36
N GLY A 366 -1.47 11.16 -23.37
CA GLY A 366 -1.10 11.43 -24.77
C GLY A 366 -0.96 12.92 -25.13
N GLN A 367 -1.17 13.83 -24.17
CA GLN A 367 -0.96 15.27 -24.34
C GLN A 367 0.39 15.74 -23.79
N ALA A 368 1.23 14.82 -23.30
CA ALA A 368 2.56 15.15 -22.80
C ALA A 368 3.56 15.45 -23.92
N TRP A 369 4.61 16.19 -23.58
CA TRP A 369 5.75 16.48 -24.44
C TRP A 369 7.04 16.50 -23.62
N ILE A 370 8.18 16.46 -24.29
CA ILE A 370 9.50 16.48 -23.63
C ILE A 370 10.17 17.83 -23.87
N MET A 371 10.72 18.39 -22.79
CA MET A 371 11.70 19.46 -22.86
C MET A 371 13.10 18.87 -22.77
N LYS A 372 13.89 19.05 -23.83
CA LYS A 372 15.30 18.68 -23.89
C LYS A 372 16.15 19.95 -23.93
N ASP A 373 17.31 19.89 -23.29
CA ASP A 373 18.28 21.00 -23.22
C ASP A 373 17.67 22.29 -22.64
N ASN A 374 18.41 23.41 -22.74
CA ASN A 374 18.10 24.77 -22.26
C ASN A 374 16.87 24.86 -21.34
N PHE A 375 17.00 24.28 -20.14
CA PHE A 375 15.88 24.02 -19.25
C PHE A 375 15.28 25.33 -18.75
N ASN A 376 14.20 25.80 -19.38
CA ASN A 376 13.45 26.93 -18.90
C ASN A 376 12.36 26.45 -17.94
N LEU A 377 12.63 26.56 -16.65
CA LEU A 377 11.71 26.17 -15.59
C LEU A 377 10.89 27.35 -15.02
N ASN A 378 11.03 28.56 -15.57
CA ASN A 378 10.35 29.76 -15.08
C ASN A 378 8.82 29.55 -15.03
N PRO A 379 8.15 29.56 -13.86
CA PRO A 379 6.73 29.24 -13.73
C PRO A 379 5.76 30.15 -14.49
N GLN A 380 6.21 31.34 -14.89
CA GLN A 380 5.46 32.28 -15.72
C GLN A 380 5.85 32.22 -17.20
N GLY A 381 6.78 31.32 -17.55
CA GLY A 381 7.23 31.08 -18.91
C GLY A 381 6.14 30.43 -19.76
N ASP A 382 6.20 30.68 -21.06
CA ASP A 382 5.41 29.93 -22.01
C ASP A 382 6.08 28.57 -22.25
N PHE A 383 5.50 27.54 -21.63
CA PHE A 383 5.93 26.15 -21.82
C PHE A 383 5.27 25.49 -23.02
N GLY A 384 4.71 26.28 -23.95
CA GLY A 384 3.98 25.84 -25.13
C GLY A 384 4.56 24.56 -25.73
N MET A 385 3.69 23.73 -26.34
CA MET A 385 4.01 22.36 -26.77
C MET A 385 5.11 22.33 -27.85
N ALA A 386 6.36 22.52 -27.42
CA ALA A 386 7.54 22.66 -28.26
C ALA A 386 8.06 21.30 -28.72
N GLY A 387 7.62 20.22 -28.05
CA GLY A 387 7.93 18.85 -28.41
C GLY A 387 6.74 18.12 -29.04
N ALA A 388 7.02 17.02 -29.73
CA ALA A 388 5.98 16.13 -30.23
C ALA A 388 5.17 15.57 -29.06
N LYS A 389 3.83 15.60 -29.21
CA LYS A 389 2.93 14.95 -28.26
C LYS A 389 3.15 13.45 -28.25
N GLY A 390 3.17 12.87 -27.06
CA GLY A 390 3.38 11.44 -26.89
C GLY A 390 3.01 10.95 -25.50
N VAL A 391 3.05 9.64 -25.36
CA VAL A 391 2.96 8.95 -24.07
C VAL A 391 4.38 8.56 -23.66
N TYR A 392 4.79 8.97 -22.48
CA TYR A 392 6.14 8.74 -21.96
C TYR A 392 6.07 7.94 -20.66
N ASN A 393 6.92 6.92 -20.54
CA ASN A 393 6.98 6.12 -19.31
C ASN A 393 7.76 6.89 -18.25
N LEU A 394 7.25 6.92 -17.02
CA LEU A 394 7.90 7.57 -15.88
C LEU A 394 8.34 6.57 -14.80
N ALA A 395 7.71 5.39 -14.76
CA ALA A 395 8.12 4.29 -13.91
C ALA A 395 7.93 2.95 -14.62
N VAL A 396 8.92 2.06 -14.50
CA VAL A 396 8.91 0.72 -15.09
C VAL A 396 9.39 -0.32 -14.07
N SER A 397 8.93 -1.55 -14.22
CA SER A 397 9.45 -2.71 -13.48
C SER A 397 9.97 -3.76 -14.45
N ILE A 398 11.07 -4.39 -14.08
CA ILE A 398 11.75 -5.44 -14.85
C ILE A 398 11.89 -6.64 -13.94
N ASN A 399 11.26 -7.76 -14.30
CA ASN A 399 11.19 -8.95 -13.46
C ASN A 399 11.50 -10.23 -14.25
N GLY A 400 12.37 -11.09 -13.72
CA GLY A 400 12.71 -12.38 -14.28
C GLY A 400 14.16 -12.45 -14.76
N LYS A 401 14.39 -13.15 -15.87
CA LYS A 401 15.74 -13.48 -16.32
C LYS A 401 16.47 -12.29 -16.93
N LEU A 402 17.60 -11.93 -16.34
CA LEU A 402 18.40 -10.76 -16.72
C LEU A 402 19.87 -11.15 -16.87
N LYS A 403 20.53 -10.63 -17.91
CA LYS A 403 21.98 -10.80 -18.11
C LYS A 403 22.74 -9.69 -17.41
N SER A 404 23.94 -10.02 -16.92
CA SER A 404 24.84 -9.02 -16.32
C SER A 404 25.19 -7.95 -17.35
N ALA A 405 25.19 -6.68 -16.93
CA ALA A 405 25.66 -5.55 -17.74
C ALA A 405 27.19 -5.57 -17.95
N PHE A 406 27.89 -6.47 -17.26
CA PHE A 406 29.34 -6.61 -17.29
C PHE A 406 29.79 -7.90 -18.02
N ASP A 407 28.87 -8.74 -18.51
CA ASP A 407 29.11 -9.97 -19.29
C ASP A 407 30.16 -10.93 -18.69
N LYS A 408 31.44 -10.79 -19.06
CA LYS A 408 32.60 -11.56 -18.55
C LYS A 408 33.69 -10.66 -17.96
N TYR A 409 33.46 -9.35 -17.96
CA TYR A 409 34.43 -8.35 -17.57
C TYR A 409 34.33 -8.10 -16.06
N ILE A 410 35.44 -8.34 -15.36
CA ILE A 410 35.60 -8.05 -13.94
C ILE A 410 36.52 -6.83 -13.83
N PRO A 411 36.08 -5.70 -13.25
CA PRO A 411 36.96 -4.56 -12.99
C PRO A 411 38.14 -4.96 -12.09
N LYS A 412 39.36 -4.55 -12.44
CA LYS A 412 40.62 -5.11 -11.89
C LYS A 412 41.03 -4.71 -10.46
N ASP A 413 40.17 -4.09 -9.66
CA ASP A 413 40.52 -3.69 -8.29
C ASP A 413 39.64 -4.38 -7.22
N LYS A 414 40.30 -5.09 -6.30
CA LYS A 414 39.72 -5.84 -5.16
C LYS A 414 38.76 -6.97 -5.59
N GLU A 415 39.29 -8.04 -6.19
CA GLU A 415 38.51 -9.26 -6.45
C GLU A 415 38.04 -9.92 -5.15
N THR A 416 36.73 -10.00 -4.98
CA THR A 416 36.07 -10.84 -3.99
C THR A 416 34.85 -11.47 -4.65
N GLY A 417 34.85 -12.81 -4.77
CA GLY A 417 33.70 -13.60 -5.20
C GLY A 417 33.66 -14.07 -6.66
N GLN A 418 32.79 -15.05 -6.92
CA GLN A 418 32.50 -15.59 -8.25
C GLN A 418 31.59 -14.63 -9.01
N HIS A 419 32.00 -14.23 -10.22
CA HIS A 419 31.16 -13.44 -11.12
C HIS A 419 29.93 -14.23 -11.59
N LEU A 420 28.77 -13.60 -11.50
CA LEU A 420 27.49 -14.11 -11.95
C LEU A 420 27.11 -13.44 -13.28
N SER A 421 26.94 -14.23 -14.34
CA SER A 421 26.66 -13.73 -15.69
C SER A 421 25.17 -13.46 -15.95
N SER A 422 24.28 -13.99 -15.10
CA SER A 422 22.83 -13.81 -15.22
C SER A 422 22.12 -14.08 -13.90
N ALA A 423 20.98 -13.44 -13.70
CA ALA A 423 19.99 -13.78 -12.68
C ALA A 423 18.76 -14.40 -13.34
N GLU A 424 18.21 -15.46 -12.75
CA GLU A 424 16.93 -16.05 -13.18
C GLU A 424 15.72 -15.24 -12.67
N ASN A 425 15.86 -14.60 -11.51
CA ASN A 425 14.79 -13.87 -10.81
C ASN A 425 15.25 -12.47 -10.39
N ALA A 426 15.75 -11.66 -11.34
CA ALA A 426 16.04 -10.26 -11.08
C ALA A 426 14.75 -9.48 -10.87
N ARG A 427 14.74 -8.52 -9.94
CA ARG A 427 13.60 -7.64 -9.64
C ARG A 427 14.08 -6.20 -9.54
N LEU A 428 13.75 -5.41 -10.55
CA LEU A 428 14.15 -4.01 -10.65
C LEU A 428 12.94 -3.11 -10.80
N ILE A 429 12.97 -1.96 -10.14
CA ILE A 429 12.05 -0.86 -10.41
C ILE A 429 12.88 0.36 -10.76
N VAL A 430 12.53 1.03 -11.85
CA VAL A 430 13.18 2.27 -12.27
C VAL A 430 12.12 3.35 -12.37
N VAL A 431 12.33 4.44 -11.64
CA VAL A 431 11.49 5.64 -11.64
C VAL A 431 12.36 6.80 -12.10
N GLY A 432 11.90 7.54 -13.10
CA GLY A 432 12.59 8.70 -13.68
C GLY A 432 12.55 9.94 -12.79
N ASN A 433 12.38 9.74 -11.48
CA ASN A 433 12.22 10.81 -10.51
C ASN A 433 12.57 10.31 -9.11
N ALA A 434 13.43 11.03 -8.41
CA ALA A 434 13.67 10.85 -6.97
C ALA A 434 12.91 11.87 -6.12
N ASN A 435 12.52 13.01 -6.70
CA ASN A 435 11.92 14.10 -5.93
C ASN A 435 10.56 13.72 -5.31
N PHE A 436 9.81 12.80 -5.92
CA PHE A 436 8.48 12.40 -5.43
C PHE A 436 8.49 11.81 -4.01
N ILE A 437 9.64 11.32 -3.52
CA ILE A 437 9.80 10.79 -2.16
C ILE A 437 10.29 11.82 -1.13
N LYS A 438 10.68 13.04 -1.55
CA LYS A 438 11.09 14.10 -0.61
C LYS A 438 9.95 14.48 0.31
N ASP A 439 10.27 14.85 1.54
CA ASP A 439 9.33 15.11 2.62
C ASP A 439 8.21 16.10 2.23
N ASN A 440 8.55 17.18 1.53
CA ASN A 440 7.59 18.16 1.06
C ASN A 440 6.57 17.57 0.05
N PHE A 441 6.99 16.60 -0.77
CA PHE A 441 6.13 15.95 -1.77
C PHE A 441 5.31 14.81 -1.17
N VAL A 442 5.90 13.91 -0.37
CA VAL A 442 5.14 12.80 0.23
C VAL A 442 4.10 13.24 1.25
N ARG A 443 4.34 14.37 1.93
CA ARG A 443 3.35 14.99 2.83
C ARG A 443 2.19 15.62 2.06
N ARG A 444 2.48 16.19 0.88
CA ARG A 444 1.48 16.79 0.01
C ARG A 444 0.70 15.75 -0.80
N TYR A 445 1.36 14.65 -1.17
CA TYR A 445 0.85 13.59 -2.02
C TYR A 445 0.97 12.22 -1.32
N PRO A 446 0.00 11.84 -0.48
CA PRO A 446 0.03 10.56 0.23
C PRO A 446 0.13 9.32 -0.68
N ASP A 447 -0.43 9.40 -1.90
CA ASP A 447 -0.31 8.33 -2.90
C ASP A 447 1.15 8.13 -3.37
N ASN A 448 1.99 9.19 -3.35
CA ASN A 448 3.42 9.06 -3.66
C ASN A 448 4.15 8.25 -2.58
N LEU A 449 3.83 8.48 -1.30
CA LEU A 449 4.36 7.67 -0.20
C LEU A 449 3.92 6.22 -0.35
N THR A 450 2.63 6.02 -0.63
CA THR A 450 2.06 4.68 -0.83
C THR A 450 2.73 3.97 -1.99
N PHE A 451 2.97 4.66 -3.11
CA PHE A 451 3.71 4.12 -4.24
C PHE A 451 5.13 3.71 -3.85
N PHE A 452 5.87 4.58 -3.16
CA PHE A 452 7.23 4.24 -2.70
C PHE A 452 7.22 2.97 -1.83
N GLN A 453 6.33 2.90 -0.84
CA GLN A 453 6.21 1.72 0.00
C GLN A 453 5.78 0.48 -0.79
N ASN A 454 4.85 0.62 -1.74
CA ASN A 454 4.45 -0.47 -2.62
C ASN A 454 5.61 -0.97 -3.49
N THR A 455 6.47 -0.09 -3.99
CA THR A 455 7.66 -0.49 -4.79
C THR A 455 8.64 -1.29 -3.94
N VAL A 456 8.87 -0.87 -2.69
CA VAL A 456 9.68 -1.60 -1.72
C VAL A 456 9.06 -2.96 -1.42
N ASP A 457 7.76 -3.00 -1.10
CA ASP A 457 7.04 -4.23 -0.80
C ASP A 457 7.06 -5.18 -2.00
N ALA A 458 6.94 -4.66 -3.24
CA ALA A 458 6.93 -5.45 -4.45
C ALA A 458 8.22 -6.20 -4.74
N VAL A 459 9.36 -5.64 -4.34
CA VAL A 459 10.66 -6.22 -4.63
C VAL A 459 11.31 -6.85 -3.40
N SER A 460 10.92 -6.46 -2.19
CA SER A 460 11.52 -6.96 -0.94
C SER A 460 10.74 -8.12 -0.37
N LEU A 461 9.41 -8.06 -0.45
CA LEU A 461 8.53 -9.08 0.08
C LEU A 461 7.95 -9.88 -1.07
N ASP A 462 7.89 -11.19 -0.89
CA ASP A 462 7.13 -12.06 -1.77
C ASP A 462 5.71 -11.48 -1.91
N SER A 463 5.17 -11.46 -3.15
CA SER A 463 4.04 -10.65 -3.69
C SER A 463 2.73 -10.56 -2.87
N ASP A 464 2.69 -11.21 -1.72
CA ASP A 464 1.59 -11.37 -0.80
C ASP A 464 1.33 -10.14 0.09
N LEU A 465 2.34 -9.46 0.66
CA LEU A 465 2.07 -8.31 1.56
C LEU A 465 1.47 -7.10 0.83
N ILE A 466 1.83 -6.90 -0.45
CA ILE A 466 1.26 -5.85 -1.31
C ILE A 466 -0.26 -6.00 -1.44
N LYS A 467 -0.75 -7.24 -1.55
CA LYS A 467 -2.19 -7.53 -1.69
C LYS A 467 -2.98 -7.00 -0.49
N ILE A 468 -2.39 -6.98 0.71
CA ILE A 468 -3.01 -6.48 1.95
C ILE A 468 -3.15 -4.96 1.92
N ARG A 469 -2.04 -4.24 1.71
CA ARG A 469 -2.02 -2.77 1.69
C ARG A 469 -2.96 -2.20 0.64
N SER A 470 -3.00 -2.85 -0.53
CA SER A 470 -3.93 -2.52 -1.59
C SER A 470 -5.40 -2.52 -1.09
N LYS A 471 -5.78 -3.39 -0.15
CA LYS A 471 -7.17 -3.47 0.33
C LYS A 471 -7.63 -2.24 1.13
N ALA A 472 -6.72 -1.57 1.85
CA ALA A 472 -7.01 -0.43 2.71
C ALA A 472 -7.23 0.88 1.93
N VAL A 473 -6.55 1.05 0.80
CA VAL A 473 -6.65 2.24 -0.06
C VAL A 473 -7.86 2.09 -0.98
N SER A 474 -9.04 2.47 -0.50
CA SER A 474 -10.16 2.77 -1.40
C SER A 474 -11.02 3.90 -0.86
N GLU A 475 -10.72 5.13 -1.25
CA GLU A 475 -11.79 6.12 -1.38
C GLU A 475 -12.60 5.74 -2.61
N ARG A 476 -13.87 5.42 -2.40
CA ARG A 476 -14.80 5.04 -3.48
C ARG A 476 -15.82 6.15 -3.64
N PRO A 477 -15.49 7.22 -4.39
CA PRO A 477 -16.49 8.23 -4.69
C PRO A 477 -17.66 7.55 -5.40
N LEU A 478 -18.88 7.97 -5.06
CA LEU A 478 -20.06 7.49 -5.74
C LEU A 478 -19.89 7.74 -7.24
N LYS A 479 -20.09 6.70 -8.06
CA LYS A 479 -20.09 6.85 -9.52
C LYS A 479 -21.03 7.99 -9.87
N GLN A 480 -20.55 8.95 -10.67
CA GLN A 480 -21.42 10.01 -11.16
C GLN A 480 -22.50 9.38 -12.06
N ILE A 481 -23.71 9.29 -11.51
CA ILE A 481 -24.91 8.86 -12.23
C ILE A 481 -25.68 10.09 -12.71
N SER A 482 -26.45 9.93 -13.79
CA SER A 482 -27.25 11.03 -14.33
C SER A 482 -28.29 11.50 -13.32
N ASP A 483 -28.71 12.77 -13.40
CA ASP A 483 -29.69 13.32 -12.45
C ASP A 483 -31.05 12.62 -12.51
N SER A 484 -31.39 12.06 -13.66
CA SER A 484 -32.58 11.21 -13.82
C SER A 484 -32.47 9.90 -13.04
N GLN A 485 -31.31 9.24 -13.05
CA GLN A 485 -31.06 8.05 -12.23
C GLN A 485 -31.09 8.37 -10.73
N LYS A 486 -30.53 9.51 -10.31
CA LYS A 486 -30.58 9.97 -8.92
C LYS A 486 -32.04 10.15 -8.45
N ARG A 487 -32.88 10.79 -9.26
CA ARG A 487 -34.31 11.00 -8.95
C ARG A 487 -35.08 9.69 -8.89
N ALA A 488 -34.85 8.78 -9.84
CA ALA A 488 -35.52 7.47 -9.87
C ALA A 488 -35.19 6.65 -8.61
N LEU A 489 -33.91 6.57 -8.22
CA LEU A 489 -33.49 5.88 -6.99
C LEU A 489 -34.08 6.54 -5.74
N LYS A 490 -34.10 7.88 -5.67
CA LYS A 490 -34.69 8.64 -4.55
C LYS A 490 -36.17 8.32 -4.36
N TYR A 491 -36.99 8.47 -5.41
CA TYR A 491 -38.42 8.22 -5.31
C TYR A 491 -38.75 6.72 -5.17
N GLY A 492 -37.95 5.85 -5.79
CA GLY A 492 -38.02 4.40 -5.60
C GLY A 492 -37.83 3.99 -4.14
N ASN A 493 -36.85 4.56 -3.44
CA ASN A 493 -36.65 4.28 -2.01
C ASN A 493 -37.76 4.88 -1.13
N ILE A 494 -38.24 6.09 -1.43
CA ILE A 494 -39.30 6.74 -0.65
C ILE A 494 -40.64 5.98 -0.76
N PHE A 495 -41.03 5.58 -1.97
CA PHE A 495 -42.35 5.00 -2.21
C PHE A 495 -42.36 3.48 -2.39
N GLY A 496 -41.20 2.86 -2.65
CA GLY A 496 -41.10 1.44 -2.97
C GLY A 496 -41.63 0.53 -1.87
N VAL A 497 -41.26 0.77 -0.61
CA VAL A 497 -41.76 -0.01 0.53
C VAL A 497 -43.29 0.12 0.65
N THR A 498 -43.81 1.33 0.52
CA THR A 498 -45.26 1.60 0.54
C THR A 498 -45.99 0.84 -0.56
N VAL A 499 -45.45 0.84 -1.78
CA VAL A 499 -46.01 0.09 -2.91
C VAL A 499 -45.97 -1.42 -2.65
N VAL A 500 -44.88 -1.97 -2.11
CA VAL A 500 -44.79 -3.40 -1.75
C VAL A 500 -45.84 -3.79 -0.72
N VAL A 501 -46.05 -2.97 0.32
CA VAL A 501 -47.08 -3.20 1.33
C VAL A 501 -48.49 -3.13 0.73
N LEU A 502 -48.75 -2.16 -0.15
CA LEU A 502 -50.04 -2.04 -0.83
C LEU A 502 -50.31 -3.23 -1.75
N VAL A 503 -49.33 -3.65 -2.54
CA VAL A 503 -49.44 -4.82 -3.42
C VAL A 503 -49.67 -6.09 -2.61
N PHE A 504 -48.95 -6.28 -1.51
CA PHE A 504 -49.17 -7.41 -0.60
C PHE A 504 -50.58 -7.38 0.03
N GLY A 505 -51.04 -6.20 0.45
CA GLY A 505 -52.38 -5.98 0.97
C GLY A 505 -53.47 -6.32 -0.06
N LEU A 506 -53.32 -5.85 -1.30
CA LEU A 506 -54.22 -6.17 -2.41
C LEU A 506 -54.20 -7.66 -2.75
N PHE A 507 -53.01 -8.27 -2.84
CA PHE A 507 -52.87 -9.71 -3.09
C PHE A 507 -53.59 -10.53 -2.00
N ARG A 508 -53.42 -10.15 -0.73
CA ARG A 508 -54.11 -10.79 0.40
C ARG A 508 -55.62 -10.57 0.35
N TYR A 509 -56.07 -9.38 -0.01
CA TYR A 509 -57.49 -9.05 -0.15
C TYR A 509 -58.17 -9.90 -1.22
N PHE A 510 -57.56 -10.01 -2.41
CA PHE A 510 -58.09 -10.83 -3.51
C PHE A 510 -57.97 -12.34 -3.22
N GLY A 511 -56.89 -12.78 -2.57
CA GLY A 511 -56.74 -14.18 -2.13
C GLY A 511 -57.81 -14.63 -1.13
N ARG A 512 -58.21 -13.75 -0.20
CA ARG A 512 -59.29 -14.02 0.77
C ARG A 512 -60.68 -14.00 0.13
N ARG A 513 -60.90 -13.19 -0.90
CA ARG A 513 -62.17 -13.23 -1.67
C ARG A 513 -62.37 -14.56 -2.38
N LYS A 514 -61.30 -15.17 -2.91
CA LYS A 514 -61.37 -16.51 -3.50
C LYS A 514 -61.63 -17.63 -2.50
N SER A 515 -61.20 -17.50 -1.23
CA SER A 515 -61.51 -18.51 -0.21
C SER A 515 -62.95 -18.43 0.28
N LYS A 516 -63.52 -17.23 0.41
CA LYS A 516 -64.95 -17.07 0.78
C LYS A 516 -65.91 -17.67 -0.26
N PHE A 517 -65.60 -17.55 -1.55
CA PHE A 517 -66.40 -18.18 -2.61
C PHE A 517 -66.30 -19.71 -2.65
N ALA A 518 -65.28 -20.31 -2.01
CA ALA A 518 -65.13 -21.75 -1.92
C ALA A 518 -65.77 -22.36 -0.65
N ASP A 519 -66.09 -21.52 0.35
CA ASP A 519 -66.85 -21.91 1.55
C ASP A 519 -68.37 -21.68 1.39
N GLU A 520 -68.78 -20.93 0.35
CA GLU A 520 -70.19 -20.68 -0.04
C GLU A 520 -70.67 -21.57 -1.22
N LEU A 521 -69.86 -22.55 -1.63
CA LEU A 521 -70.20 -23.65 -2.55
C LEU A 521 -70.04 -24.98 -1.80
#